data_AF-A0A2J8VT59-F1
#
_entry.id   AF-A0A2J8VT59-F1
#
_cell.length_a   1.000
_cell.length_b   1.000
_cell.length_c   1.000
_cell.angle_alpha   90.00
_cell.angle_beta   90.00
_cell.angle_gamma   90.00
#
_symmetry.space_group_name_H-M   'P 1'
#
loop_
_entity.id
_entity.type
_entity.pdbx_description
1 polymer ?
#
loop_
_entity_poly.entity_id
_entity_poly.type
_entity_poly.pdbx_seq_one_letter_code
_entity_poly.pdbx_strand_id
1 'polypeptide(L)'
;MALWVFLFRTKKKHPAVIYMANLALADLLSVIWFPLKIAYHIQGNNWIYGEALCNVLIGFFYGNMYCSILFMTCLSVQRYWVIVNPMGHSRKKANIAIGISLAIWLLILLVT
;
A
#
# COMPACT_ATOMS: atom_id res chain seq x y z
N MET A 1 -3.36 7.49 12.33
CA MET A 1 -2.19 7.76 13.20
C MET A 1 -0.85 7.42 12.55
N ALA A 2 -0.66 6.22 11.97
CA ALA A 2 0.63 5.83 11.35
C ALA A 2 1.06 6.73 10.17
N LEU A 3 0.15 7.09 9.27
CA LEU A 3 0.43 7.99 8.12
C LEU A 3 0.93 9.38 8.54
N TRP A 4 0.32 9.95 9.58
CA TRP A 4 0.70 11.25 10.13
C TRP A 4 2.13 11.23 10.70
N VAL A 5 2.51 10.13 11.38
CA VAL A 5 3.87 9.95 11.93
C VAL A 5 4.90 9.75 10.81
N PHE A 6 4.56 9.01 9.76
CA PHE A 6 5.46 8.83 8.61
C PHE A 6 5.65 10.11 7.79
N LEU A 7 4.60 10.91 7.58
CA LEU A 7 4.67 12.15 6.81
C LEU A 7 5.28 13.32 7.58
N PHE A 8 4.94 13.51 8.87
CA PHE A 8 5.30 14.72 9.62
C PHE A 8 6.38 14.52 10.69
N ARG A 9 6.62 13.31 11.20
CA ARG A 9 7.60 13.05 12.29
C ARG A 9 8.91 12.43 11.81
N THR A 10 8.94 11.77 10.65
CA THR A 10 10.11 10.96 10.27
C THR A 10 11.15 11.78 9.49
N LYS A 11 12.02 12.48 10.22
CA LYS A 11 13.15 13.27 9.67
C LYS A 11 14.23 12.42 8.98
N LYS A 12 14.25 11.10 9.19
CA LYS A 12 15.18 10.16 8.53
C LYS A 12 14.46 9.43 7.39
N LYS A 13 14.68 9.86 6.15
CA LYS A 13 14.16 9.22 4.92
C LYS A 13 14.84 7.87 4.65
N HIS A 14 14.64 6.90 5.54
CA HIS A 14 15.09 5.54 5.27
C HIS A 14 14.09 4.85 4.32
N PRO A 15 14.53 4.16 3.26
CA PRO A 15 13.64 3.56 2.26
C PRO A 15 12.58 2.62 2.85
N ALA A 16 12.92 1.91 3.93
CA ALA A 16 12.00 1.05 4.66
C ALA A 16 10.78 1.80 5.21
N VAL A 17 10.96 3.04 5.69
CA VAL A 17 9.88 3.89 6.21
C VAL A 17 8.91 4.26 5.09
N ILE A 18 9.42 4.51 3.88
CA ILE A 18 8.62 4.86 2.71
C ILE A 18 7.74 3.67 2.29
N TYR A 19 8.30 2.46 2.25
CA TYR A 19 7.52 1.26 1.97
C TYR A 19 6.46 0.98 3.04
N MET A 20 6.81 1.10 4.33
CA MET A 20 5.85 0.93 5.43
C MET A 20 4.72 1.96 5.41
N ALA A 21 5.01 3.21 5.03
CA ALA A 21 4.00 4.25 4.92
C ALA A 21 3.02 3.99 3.75
N ASN A 22 3.52 3.56 2.58
CA ASN A 22 2.67 3.22 1.44
C ASN A 22 1.83 1.96 1.71
N LEU A 23 2.41 0.97 2.38
CA LEU A 23 1.69 -0.22 2.83
C LEU A 23 0.52 0.16 3.76
N ALA A 24 0.78 0.99 4.77
CA ALA A 24 -0.26 1.46 5.68
C ALA A 24 -1.34 2.31 4.97
N LEU A 25 -0.96 3.06 3.93
CA LEU A 25 -1.92 3.81 3.10
C LEU A 25 -2.84 2.86 2.32
N ALA A 26 -2.27 1.84 1.68
CA ALA A 26 -3.02 0.85 0.92
C ALA A 26 -4.01 0.11 1.81
N ASP A 27 -3.57 -0.35 2.98
CA ASP A 27 -4.44 -1.04 3.94
C ASP A 27 -5.59 -0.15 4.42
N LEU A 28 -5.33 1.14 4.69
CA LEU A 28 -6.37 2.09 5.08
C LEU A 28 -7.40 2.32 3.97
N LEU A 29 -6.97 2.42 2.71
CA LEU A 29 -7.90 2.53 1.59
C LEU A 29 -8.83 1.31 1.52
N SER A 30 -8.31 0.09 1.72
CA SER A 30 -9.16 -1.10 1.75
C SER A 30 -10.11 -1.15 2.96
N VAL A 31 -9.65 -0.75 4.15
CA VAL A 31 -10.48 -0.73 5.36
C VAL A 31 -11.62 0.27 5.26
N ILE A 32 -11.47 1.37 4.52
CA ILE A 32 -12.57 2.32 4.27
C ILE A 32 -13.74 1.67 3.51
N TRP A 33 -13.45 0.66 2.67
CA TRP A 33 -14.48 -0.05 1.90
C TRP A 33 -15.11 -1.24 2.65
N PHE A 34 -14.53 -1.65 3.79
CA PHE A 34 -15.07 -2.75 4.60
C PHE A 34 -16.50 -2.54 5.11
N PRO A 35 -16.93 -1.35 5.58
CA PRO A 35 -18.31 -1.11 6.01
C PRO A 35 -19.34 -1.42 4.93
N LEU A 36 -19.05 -1.07 3.66
CA LEU A 36 -19.90 -1.40 2.51
C LEU A 36 -19.97 -2.91 2.27
N LYS A 37 -18.83 -3.60 2.39
CA LYS A 37 -18.75 -5.06 2.28
C LYS A 37 -19.53 -5.77 3.40
N ILE A 38 -19.46 -5.26 4.63
CA ILE A 38 -20.19 -5.78 5.78
C ILE A 38 -21.70 -5.60 5.56
N ALA A 39 -22.13 -4.41 5.13
CA ALA A 39 -23.54 -4.13 4.83
C ALA A 39 -24.09 -5.07 3.74
N TYR A 40 -23.31 -5.33 2.69
CA TYR A 40 -23.65 -6.30 1.64
C TYR A 40 -23.91 -7.71 2.19
N HIS A 41 -23.04 -8.22 3.07
CA HIS A 41 -23.23 -9.55 3.68
C HIS A 41 -24.41 -9.59 4.65
N ILE A 42 -24.63 -8.53 5.44
CA ILE A 42 -25.78 -8.45 6.35
C ILE A 42 -27.10 -8.45 5.58
N GLN A 43 -27.14 -7.84 4.38
CA GLN A 43 -28.32 -7.85 3.51
C GLN A 43 -28.48 -9.16 2.70
N GLY A 44 -27.78 -10.23 3.07
CA GLY A 44 -27.92 -11.53 2.42
C GLY A 44 -27.24 -11.60 1.04
N ASN A 45 -26.09 -10.92 0.89
CA ASN A 45 -25.38 -10.78 -0.39
C ASN A 45 -26.16 -9.99 -1.45
N ASN A 46 -27.00 -9.04 -1.00
CA ASN A 46 -27.72 -8.15 -1.89
C ASN A 46 -26.95 -6.83 -2.06
N TRP A 47 -26.44 -6.56 -3.26
CA TRP A 47 -25.67 -5.35 -3.56
C TRP A 47 -26.58 -4.25 -4.14
N ILE A 48 -26.84 -3.20 -3.37
CA ILE A 48 -27.75 -2.10 -3.76
C ILE A 48 -27.03 -0.80 -4.19
N TYR A 49 -25.70 -0.75 -4.07
CA TYR A 49 -24.92 0.48 -4.30
C TYR A 49 -24.49 0.68 -5.77
N GLY A 50 -24.96 -0.17 -6.69
CA GLY A 50 -24.67 -0.10 -8.11
C GLY A 50 -23.39 -0.82 -8.54
N GLU A 51 -23.33 -1.24 -9.80
CA GLU A 51 -22.26 -2.10 -10.35
C GLU A 51 -20.87 -1.45 -10.31
N ALA A 52 -20.78 -0.16 -10.63
CA ALA A 52 -19.53 0.58 -10.57
C ALA A 52 -18.87 0.52 -9.19
N LEU A 53 -19.67 0.63 -8.13
CA LEU A 53 -19.21 0.62 -6.74
C LEU A 53 -18.80 -0.79 -6.29
N CYS A 54 -19.44 -1.83 -6.85
CA CYS A 54 -19.03 -3.23 -6.66
C CYS A 54 -17.64 -3.49 -7.28
N ASN A 55 -17.45 -3.06 -8.54
CA ASN A 55 -16.18 -3.21 -9.26
C ASN A 55 -15.05 -2.46 -8.55
N VAL A 56 -15.32 -1.26 -8.05
CA VAL A 56 -14.37 -0.49 -7.22
C VAL A 56 -14.00 -1.27 -5.95
N LEU A 57 -14.97 -1.84 -5.22
CA LEU A 57 -14.70 -2.65 -4.02
C LEU A 57 -13.80 -3.85 -4.31
N ILE A 58 -14.10 -4.57 -5.39
CA ILE A 58 -13.35 -5.74 -5.84
C ILE A 58 -11.92 -5.31 -6.23
N GLY A 59 -11.80 -4.27 -7.06
CA GLY A 59 -10.53 -3.72 -7.50
C GLY A 59 -9.64 -3.27 -6.34
N PHE A 60 -10.18 -2.53 -5.36
CA PHE A 60 -9.42 -2.14 -4.17
C PHE A 60 -9.04 -3.32 -3.28
N PHE A 61 -9.87 -4.36 -3.17
CA PHE A 61 -9.58 -5.53 -2.35
C PHE A 61 -8.40 -6.33 -2.93
N TYR A 62 -8.46 -6.67 -4.22
CA TYR A 62 -7.37 -7.36 -4.91
C TYR A 62 -6.14 -6.46 -5.06
N GLY A 63 -6.36 -5.19 -5.38
CA GLY A 63 -5.31 -4.17 -5.47
C GLY A 63 -4.49 -4.09 -4.19
N ASN A 64 -5.14 -3.99 -3.02
CA ASN A 64 -4.42 -3.97 -1.74
C ASN A 64 -3.70 -5.28 -1.45
N MET A 65 -4.30 -6.44 -1.76
CA MET A 65 -3.63 -7.74 -1.57
C MET A 65 -2.31 -7.78 -2.34
N TYR A 66 -2.32 -7.41 -3.62
CA TYR A 66 -1.11 -7.37 -4.45
C TYR A 66 -0.13 -6.30 -3.98
N CYS A 67 -0.63 -5.12 -3.61
CA CYS A 67 0.18 -4.03 -3.06
C CYS A 67 0.97 -4.48 -1.84
N SER A 68 0.28 -5.13 -0.91
CA SER A 68 0.87 -5.56 0.35
C SER A 68 1.95 -6.61 0.14
N ILE A 69 1.73 -7.57 -0.78
CA ILE A 69 2.75 -8.55 -1.17
C ILE A 69 3.97 -7.85 -1.78
N LEU A 70 3.77 -6.94 -2.73
CA LEU A 70 4.88 -6.24 -3.41
C LEU A 70 5.68 -5.37 -2.43
N PHE A 71 5.01 -4.62 -1.55
CA PHE A 71 5.68 -3.79 -0.55
C PHE A 71 6.40 -4.63 0.52
N MET A 72 5.81 -5.76 0.95
CA MET A 72 6.49 -6.69 1.86
C MET A 72 7.74 -7.30 1.24
N THR A 73 7.67 -7.72 -0.04
CA THR A 73 8.83 -8.23 -0.78
C THR A 73 9.91 -7.15 -0.90
N CYS A 74 9.56 -5.94 -1.32
CA CYS A 74 10.50 -4.82 -1.43
C CYS A 74 11.14 -4.49 -0.08
N LEU A 75 10.37 -4.48 1.00
CA LEU A 75 10.87 -4.27 2.36
C LEU A 75 11.84 -5.36 2.80
N SER A 76 11.54 -6.62 2.49
CA SER A 76 12.36 -7.78 2.84
C SER A 76 13.67 -7.78 2.06
N VAL A 77 13.62 -7.56 0.75
CA VAL A 77 14.80 -7.41 -0.11
C VAL A 77 15.66 -6.24 0.35
N GLN A 78 15.05 -5.09 0.66
CA GLN A 78 15.75 -3.90 1.17
C GLN A 78 16.50 -4.21 2.48
N ARG A 79 15.86 -4.92 3.42
CA ARG A 79 16.48 -5.30 4.70
C ARG A 79 17.65 -6.27 4.48
N TYR A 80 17.45 -7.28 3.64
CA TYR A 80 18.50 -8.22 3.27
C TYR A 80 19.70 -7.50 2.64
N TRP A 81 19.46 -6.61 1.67
CA TRP A 81 20.50 -5.84 1.01
C TRP A 81 21.30 -4.94 1.96
N VAL A 82 20.66 -4.36 2.98
CA VAL A 82 21.35 -3.55 3.98
C VAL A 82 22.26 -4.39 4.88
N ILE A 83 21.85 -5.63 5.21
CA ILE A 83 22.65 -6.56 6.02
C ILE A 83 23.87 -7.05 5.24
N VAL A 84 23.68 -7.46 3.97
CA VAL A 84 24.76 -8.01 3.13
C VAL A 84 25.71 -6.92 2.62
N ASN A 85 25.19 -5.76 2.26
CA ASN A 85 25.96 -4.66 1.71
C ASN A 85 25.72 -3.36 2.51
N PRO A 86 26.55 -3.07 3.54
CA PRO A 86 26.41 -1.87 4.38
C PRO A 86 26.69 -0.53 3.66
N MET A 87 26.69 -0.48 2.32
CA MET A 87 27.03 0.69 1.53
C MET A 87 26.14 1.92 1.81
N GLY A 88 26.79 2.99 2.27
CA GLY A 88 26.23 4.24 2.81
C GLY A 88 25.56 5.22 1.84
N HIS A 89 24.74 4.74 0.90
CA HIS A 89 23.99 5.59 -0.05
C HIS A 89 22.48 5.68 0.29
N SER A 90 22.15 6.10 1.51
CA SER A 90 20.77 6.16 2.02
C SER A 90 19.81 7.03 1.18
N ARG A 91 20.27 8.17 0.63
CA ARG A 91 19.44 9.05 -0.22
C ARG A 91 19.08 8.46 -1.59
N LYS A 92 20.03 7.82 -2.29
CA LYS A 92 19.75 7.20 -3.61
C LYS A 92 18.74 6.06 -3.46
N LYS A 93 18.86 5.25 -2.40
CA LYS A 93 17.91 4.18 -2.07
C LYS A 93 16.49 4.72 -1.77
N ALA A 94 16.37 5.93 -1.23
CA ALA A 94 15.07 6.54 -0.92
C ALA A 94 14.33 7.01 -2.18
N ASN A 95 15.03 7.61 -3.15
CA ASN A 95 14.41 8.02 -4.41
C ASN A 95 13.93 6.81 -5.23
N ILE A 96 14.71 5.72 -5.24
CA ILE A 96 14.31 4.45 -5.87
C ILE A 96 13.04 3.90 -5.21
N ALA A 97 12.96 3.90 -3.87
CA ALA A 97 11.77 3.46 -3.16
C ALA A 97 10.53 4.30 -3.49
N ILE A 98 10.68 5.62 -3.64
CA ILE A 98 9.58 6.50 -4.10
C ILE A 98 9.16 6.12 -5.52
N GLY A 99 10.10 5.89 -6.43
CA GLY A 99 9.80 5.45 -7.79
C GLY A 99 9.06 4.11 -7.85
N ILE A 100 9.50 3.13 -7.06
CA ILE A 100 8.84 1.82 -6.95
C ILE A 100 7.43 1.98 -6.37
N SER A 101 7.27 2.78 -5.31
CA SER A 101 5.94 3.07 -4.75
C SER A 101 5.01 3.72 -5.77
N LEU A 102 5.48 4.72 -6.53
CA LEU A 102 4.70 5.36 -7.60
C LEU A 102 4.32 4.36 -8.69
N ALA A 103 5.25 3.49 -9.12
CA ALA A 103 4.97 2.46 -10.11
C ALA A 103 3.89 1.48 -9.62
N ILE A 104 3.95 1.06 -8.36
CA ILE A 104 2.94 0.19 -7.74
C ILE A 104 1.57 0.88 -7.71
N TRP A 105 1.50 2.16 -7.32
CA TRP A 105 0.25 2.93 -7.34
C TRP A 105 -0.33 3.09 -8.74
N LEU A 106 0.50 3.40 -9.74
CA LEU A 106 0.06 3.49 -11.13
C LEU A 106 -0.45 2.14 -11.66
N LEU A 107 0.20 1.04 -11.29
CA LEU A 107 -0.21 -0.29 -11.69
C LEU A 107 -1.57 -0.65 -11.09
N ILE A 108 -1.83 -0.31 -9.84
CA ILE A 108 -3.17 -0.46 -9.23
C ILE A 108 -4.19 0.38 -9.97
N LEU A 109 -3.89 1.66 -10.26
CA LEU A 109 -4.80 2.54 -10.99
C LEU A 109 -5.09 2.07 -12.42
N LEU A 110 -4.18 1.33 -13.05
CA LEU A 110 -4.40 0.74 -14.38
C LEU A 110 -5.17 -0.58 -14.33
N VAL A 111 -5.08 -1.31 -13.21
CA VAL A 111 -5.75 -2.60 -13.00
C VAL A 111 -7.15 -2.45 -12.40
N THR A 112 -7.40 -1.35 -11.68
CA THR A 112 -8.69 -0.98 -11.05
C THR A 112 -9.55 -0.18 -12.01
#